data_AF-A0A7W1PWL7-F1
#
_entry.id   AF-A0A7W1PWL7-F1
#
_cell.length_a   1.000
_cell.length_b   1.000
_cell.length_c   1.000
_cell.angle_alpha   90.00
_cell.angle_beta   90.00
_cell.angle_gamma   90.00
#
_symmetry.space_group_name_H-M   'P 1'
#
loop_
_entity.id
_entity.type
_entity.pdbx_description
1 polymer ?
#
loop_
_entity_poly.entity_id
_entity_poly.type
_entity_poly.pdbx_seq_one_letter_code
_entity_poly.pdbx_strand_id
1 'polypeptide(L)'
;FVHAGYGYAKLNGKRSTVQPDYQAKSLSTNTYIMGFGWNTWFTPRFGINVQTMAKFVSNPLASPHIQHSFSLIYKIGEEKKSKKRNFQKKRY
;
A
#
# COMPACT_ATOMS: atom_id res chain seq x y z
N PHE A 1 -7.10 5.80 -5.62
CA PHE A 1 -5.83 5.53 -6.33
C PHE A 1 -5.73 4.02 -6.54
N VAL A 2 -5.00 3.59 -7.57
CA VAL A 2 -4.82 2.17 -7.93
C VAL A 2 -3.33 1.87 -7.85
N HIS A 3 -2.99 0.68 -7.36
CA HIS A 3 -1.64 0.13 -7.32
C HIS A 3 -1.58 -1.10 -8.21
N ALA A 4 -0.61 -1.13 -9.10
CA ALA A 4 -0.18 -2.34 -9.78
C ALA A 4 1.34 -2.36 -9.75
N GLY A 5 1.91 -3.52 -9.48
CA GLY A 5 3.35 -3.68 -9.30
C GLY A 5 3.78 -5.11 -9.53
N TYR A 6 5.05 -5.24 -9.89
CA TYR A 6 5.73 -6.51 -10.02
C TYR A 6 6.98 -6.49 -9.14
N GLY A 7 7.27 -7.59 -8.48
CA GLY A 7 8.43 -7.73 -7.61
C GLY A 7 9.07 -9.10 -7.76
N TYR A 8 10.38 -9.13 -7.65
CA TYR A 8 11.18 -10.35 -7.60
C TYR A 8 11.72 -10.53 -6.18
N ALA A 9 11.50 -11.71 -5.59
CA ALA A 9 12.05 -12.06 -4.29
C ALA A 9 12.93 -13.31 -4.42
N LYS A 10 14.20 -13.19 -4.00
CA LYS A 10 15.11 -14.33 -3.83
C LYS A 10 15.23 -14.63 -2.34
N LEU A 11 14.62 -15.72 -1.90
CA LEU A 11 14.71 -16.16 -0.51
C LEU A 11 16.02 -16.93 -0.32
N ASN A 12 17.04 -16.25 0.22
CA ASN A 12 18.27 -16.90 0.67
C ASN A 12 18.05 -17.42 2.10
N GLY A 13 17.47 -18.62 2.23
CA GLY A 13 17.27 -19.27 3.51
C GLY A 13 17.76 -20.70 3.49
N LYS A 14 18.82 -21.00 4.26
CA LYS A 14 19.05 -22.38 4.74
C LYS A 14 17.98 -22.65 5.80
N ARG A 15 16.81 -23.14 5.40
CA ARG A 15 15.83 -23.68 6.35
C ARG A 15 16.37 -25.00 6.89
N SER A 16 17.00 -24.98 8.05
CA SER A 16 17.08 -26.17 8.90
C SER A 16 15.69 -26.38 9.49
N THR A 17 14.90 -27.24 8.87
CA THR A 17 13.68 -27.77 9.46
C THR A 17 13.86 -29.26 9.56
N VAL A 18 13.73 -29.80 10.78
CA VAL A 18 13.79 -31.24 11.07
C VAL A 18 12.53 -31.87 10.49
N GLN A 19 12.53 -32.10 9.17
CA GLN A 19 11.59 -32.95 8.45
C GLN A 19 12.44 -33.75 7.44
N PRO A 20 12.46 -35.09 7.52
CA PRO A 20 13.49 -35.93 6.87
C PRO A 20 13.45 -35.95 5.33
N ASP A 21 12.51 -35.27 4.70
CA ASP A 21 12.20 -35.38 3.27
C ASP A 21 12.12 -34.04 2.50
N TYR A 22 12.38 -32.89 3.14
CA TYR A 22 12.35 -31.59 2.46
C TYR A 22 13.74 -31.05 2.12
N GLN A 23 14.19 -31.28 0.88
CA GLN A 23 15.37 -30.65 0.28
C GLN A 23 15.21 -29.11 0.25
N ALA A 24 16.17 -28.39 0.84
CA ALA A 24 16.18 -26.93 0.89
C ALA A 24 16.44 -26.32 -0.50
N LYS A 25 15.39 -26.19 -1.31
CA LYS A 25 15.45 -25.56 -2.64
C LYS A 25 15.53 -24.05 -2.49
N SER A 26 16.55 -23.42 -3.08
CA SER A 26 16.63 -21.96 -3.18
C SER A 26 15.40 -21.45 -3.95
N LEU A 27 14.52 -20.73 -3.27
CA LEU A 27 13.21 -20.38 -3.79
C LEU A 27 13.26 -18.94 -4.31
N SER A 28 13.50 -18.79 -5.62
CA SER A 28 13.26 -17.55 -6.34
C SER A 28 11.79 -17.47 -6.70
N THR A 29 11.16 -16.32 -6.51
CA THR A 29 9.71 -16.20 -6.72
C THR A 29 9.36 -14.83 -7.25
N ASN A 30 8.61 -14.82 -8.36
CA ASN A 30 8.00 -13.62 -8.90
C ASN A 30 6.70 -13.33 -8.17
N THR A 31 6.44 -12.05 -7.94
CA THR A 31 5.24 -11.57 -7.26
C THR A 31 4.58 -10.49 -8.07
N TYR A 32 3.28 -10.62 -8.26
CA TYR A 32 2.42 -9.59 -8.83
C TYR A 32 1.60 -9.00 -7.71
N ILE A 33 1.55 -7.68 -7.64
CA ILE A 33 0.84 -6.95 -6.60
C ILE A 33 -0.16 -6.06 -7.30
N MET A 34 -1.42 -6.19 -6.93
CA MET A 34 -2.50 -5.35 -7.44
C MET A 34 -3.31 -4.86 -6.27
N GLY A 35 -3.81 -3.64 -6.32
CA GLY A 35 -4.56 -3.08 -5.21
C GLY A 35 -5.25 -1.80 -5.60
N PHE A 36 -6.19 -1.40 -4.76
CA PHE A 36 -6.87 -0.13 -4.86
C PHE A 36 -7.02 0.46 -3.46
N GLY A 37 -7.12 1.77 -3.41
CA GLY A 37 -7.36 2.47 -2.16
C GLY A 37 -7.94 3.84 -2.39
N TRP A 38 -8.42 4.45 -1.32
CA TRP A 38 -8.94 5.80 -1.33
C TRP A 38 -8.43 6.58 -0.12
N ASN A 39 -8.44 7.91 -0.28
CA ASN A 39 -8.08 8.85 0.77
C ASN A 39 -9.31 9.65 1.15
N THR A 40 -9.62 9.72 2.45
CA THR A 40 -10.66 10.57 3.01
C THR A 40 -10.00 11.68 3.83
N TRP A 41 -10.16 12.93 3.41
CA TRP A 41 -9.61 14.10 4.09
C TRP A 41 -10.65 14.72 5.01
N PHE A 42 -10.33 14.88 6.28
CA PHE A 42 -11.17 15.59 7.25
C PHE A 42 -10.64 17.00 7.56
N THR A 43 -9.36 17.25 7.28
CA THR A 43 -8.78 18.61 7.24
C THR A 43 -7.92 18.77 5.98
N PRO A 44 -7.50 19.99 5.61
CA PRO A 44 -6.60 20.17 4.45
C PRO A 44 -5.33 19.31 4.55
N ARG A 45 -4.82 19.12 5.78
CA ARG A 45 -3.54 18.47 6.07
C ARG A 45 -3.65 17.02 6.53
N PHE A 46 -4.71 16.65 7.26
CA PHE A 46 -4.89 15.30 7.79
C PHE A 46 -6.01 14.56 7.07
N GLY A 47 -5.73 13.30 6.76
CA GLY A 47 -6.67 12.38 6.15
C GLY A 47 -6.42 10.96 6.63
N ILE A 48 -7.31 10.06 6.22
CA ILE A 48 -7.19 8.63 6.38
C ILE A 48 -7.01 8.00 4.99
N ASN A 49 -6.16 6.99 4.92
CA ASN A 49 -5.96 6.13 3.77
C ASN A 49 -6.52 4.75 4.10
N VAL A 50 -7.34 4.22 3.20
CA VAL A 50 -7.77 2.82 3.22
C VAL A 50 -7.31 2.17 1.93
N GLN A 51 -6.63 1.04 2.04
CA GLN A 51 -6.09 0.34 0.88
C GLN A 51 -6.31 -1.16 1.02
N THR A 52 -6.64 -1.80 -0.11
CA THR A 52 -6.71 -3.25 -0.24
C THR A 52 -5.74 -3.68 -1.33
N MET A 53 -4.84 -4.61 -1.00
CA MET A 53 -3.81 -5.13 -1.88
C MET A 53 -3.90 -6.65 -1.98
N ALA A 54 -4.05 -7.18 -3.18
CA ALA A 54 -3.85 -8.58 -3.51
C ALA A 54 -2.40 -8.80 -3.97
N LYS A 55 -1.74 -9.79 -3.39
CA LYS A 55 -0.41 -10.24 -3.81
C LYS A 55 -0.51 -11.68 -4.31
N PHE A 56 -0.17 -11.85 -5.57
CA PHE A 56 -0.09 -13.12 -6.26
C PHE A 56 1.37 -13.54 -6.34
N VAL A 57 1.63 -14.77 -5.93
CA VAL A 57 2.96 -15.34 -5.87
C VAL A 57 3.02 -16.42 -6.96
N SER A 58 4.01 -16.37 -7.84
CA SER A 58 4.17 -17.35 -8.94
C SER A 58 4.63 -18.75 -8.49
N ASN A 59 4.79 -18.93 -7.20
CA ASN A 59 5.32 -20.16 -6.61
C ASN A 59 4.18 -21.07 -6.18
N PRO A 60 4.16 -22.35 -6.61
CA PRO A 60 3.08 -23.28 -6.30
C PRO A 60 2.93 -23.58 -4.80
N LEU A 61 3.95 -23.30 -3.98
CA LEU A 61 3.93 -23.49 -2.52
C LEU A 61 3.46 -22.24 -1.75
N ALA A 62 3.19 -21.13 -2.44
CA ALA A 62 2.83 -19.86 -1.80
C ALA A 62 1.40 -19.45 -2.19
N SER A 63 0.52 -19.34 -1.20
CA SER A 63 -0.85 -18.92 -1.43
C SER A 63 -0.93 -17.41 -1.75
N PRO A 64 -1.82 -16.99 -2.67
CA PRO A 64 -2.14 -15.59 -2.84
C PRO A 64 -2.72 -15.03 -1.54
N HIS A 65 -2.39 -13.78 -1.21
CA HIS A 65 -2.93 -13.13 -0.02
C HIS A 65 -3.48 -11.75 -0.32
N ILE A 66 -4.47 -11.37 0.47
CA ILE A 66 -5.07 -10.04 0.45
C ILE A 66 -4.67 -9.35 1.75
N GLN A 67 -4.20 -8.11 1.64
CA GLN A 67 -3.84 -7.24 2.75
C GLN A 67 -4.75 -6.03 2.73
N HIS A 68 -5.35 -5.75 3.87
CA HIS A 68 -6.08 -4.51 4.11
C HIS A 68 -5.23 -3.64 5.03
N SER A 69 -5.07 -2.37 4.67
CA SER A 69 -4.37 -1.40 5.48
C SER A 69 -5.22 -0.17 5.71
N PHE A 70 -5.09 0.37 6.91
CA PHE A 70 -5.70 1.61 7.36
C PHE A 70 -4.58 2.48 7.91
N SER A 71 -4.49 3.73 7.47
CA SER A 71 -3.38 4.61 7.85
C SER A 71 -3.82 6.06 7.99
N LEU A 72 -3.24 6.77 8.95
CA LEU A 72 -3.34 8.22 9.05
C LEU A 72 -2.32 8.84 8.10
N ILE A 73 -2.75 9.78 7.25
CA ILE A 73 -1.91 10.47 6.28
C ILE A 73 -1.86 11.97 6.59
N TYR A 74 -0.67 12.56 6.45
CA TYR A 74 -0.42 13.97 6.65
C TYR A 74 0.26 14.59 5.43
N LYS A 75 -0.25 15.72 4.94
CA LYS A 75 0.38 16.48 3.86
C LYS A 75 1.40 17.47 4.41
N ILE A 76 2.66 17.33 3.97
CA ILE A 76 3.73 18.30 4.20
C ILE A 76 3.73 19.29 3.02
N GLY A 77 3.78 20.59 3.30
CA GLY A 77 3.96 21.63 2.27
C GLY A 77 2.70 22.30 1.72
N GLU A 78 1.51 22.08 2.29
CA GLU A 78 0.35 22.91 1.93
C GLU A 78 0.49 24.32 2.54
N GLU A 79 1.03 25.25 1.73
CA GLU A 79 0.84 26.68 1.94
C GLU A 79 -0.66 26.97 1.98
N LYS A 80 -1.09 27.63 3.06
CA LYS A 80 -2.49 28.04 3.22
C LYS A 80 -2.83 28.97 2.05
N LYS A 81 -3.48 28.46 1.00
CA LYS A 81 -4.30 29.29 0.12
C LYS A 81 -5.50 29.75 0.96
N SER A 82 -5.23 30.75 1.80
CA SER A 82 -6.21 31.51 2.54
C SER A 82 -7.27 31.95 1.53
N LYS A 83 -8.48 31.38 1.66
CA LYS A 83 -9.67 31.94 1.02
C LYS A 83 -9.81 33.35 1.56
N LYS A 84 -9.24 34.35 0.86
CA LYS A 84 -9.73 35.72 0.91
C LYS A 84 -11.12 35.69 0.28
N ARG A 85 -12.10 35.26 1.07
CA ARG A 85 -13.52 35.44 0.75
C ARG A 85 -13.77 36.92 0.96
N ASN A 86 -13.52 37.69 -0.10
CA ASN A 86 -13.81 39.12 -0.18
C ASN A 86 -15.22 39.35 0.32
N PHE A 87 -15.32 39.95 1.51
CA PHE A 87 -16.54 40.50 2.06
C PHE A 87 -16.84 41.77 1.25
N GLN A 88 -17.30 41.61 0.01
CA GLN A 88 -17.89 42.70 -0.77
C GLN A 88 -19.24 43.00 -0.12
N LYS A 89 -19.17 43.85 0.90
CA LYS A 89 -20.28 44.49 1.58
C LYS A 89 -20.92 45.45 0.58
N LYS A 90 -21.82 44.96 -0.28
CA LYS A 90 -22.71 45.83 -1.05
C LYS A 90 -23.79 46.36 -0.11
N ARG A 91 -23.51 47.50 0.51
CA ARG A 91 -24.54 48.49 0.83
C ARG A 91 -24.75 49.31 -0.44
N TYR A 92 -25.97 49.35 -0.94
CA TYR A 92 -26.71 50.53 -1.42
C TYR A 92 -28.13 50.05 -1.73
#